data_AF-A0A1I5NPY0-F1
#
_entry.id   AF-A0A1I5NPY0-F1
#
_cell.length_a   1.000
_cell.length_b   1.000
_cell.length_c   1.000
_cell.angle_alpha   90.00
_cell.angle_beta   90.00
_cell.angle_gamma   90.00
#
_symmetry.space_group_name_H-M   'P 1'
#
loop_
_entity.id
_entity.type
_entity.pdbx_description
1 polymer ?
#
loop_
_entity_poly.entity_id
_entity_poly.type
_entity_poly.pdbx_seq_one_letter_code
_entity_poly.pdbx_strand_id
1 'polypeptide(L)'
;MADYPRDIYTEPEPDPHTLSNLGPLTGLAGIWTSATGHDVAPKEDGPEAEAFIEHAEFQPIDAQTNGPQIFYGLRYHVRIVKPNEVESFHDQVGYWLWEAATGTVIQTLTIPRGQAVMAMGHAAPDAKSFKLEAVRGAATNGILSNPFLEHAFKTLRYDIAVTIHDNASWSYEQVTLLDVLGKPEPFRHTDRNTLHKIGEPTPNPTARAALAQLVAASTSA
;
A
#
# COMPACT_ATOMS: atom_id res chain seq x y z
N MET A 1 -3.33 -16.80 18.56
CA MET A 1 -4.41 -15.79 18.55
C MET A 1 -3.86 -14.58 19.25
N ALA A 2 -3.97 -13.39 18.67
CA ALA A 2 -3.63 -12.17 19.40
C ALA A 2 -4.57 -12.04 20.60
N ASP A 3 -4.02 -11.79 21.79
CA ASP A 3 -4.83 -11.51 22.97
C ASP A 3 -5.36 -10.09 22.85
N TYR A 4 -6.58 -9.97 22.32
CA TYR A 4 -7.28 -8.69 22.28
C TYR A 4 -7.66 -8.25 23.70
N PRO A 5 -7.53 -6.96 24.01
CA PRO A 5 -7.98 -6.43 25.30
C PRO A 5 -9.47 -6.66 25.50
N ARG A 6 -9.89 -6.89 26.75
CA ARG A 6 -11.33 -7.02 27.09
C ARG A 6 -12.09 -5.72 26.89
N ASP A 7 -11.41 -4.59 27.11
CA ASP A 7 -11.96 -3.27 26.82
C ASP A 7 -11.79 -3.00 25.32
N ILE A 8 -12.92 -2.88 24.62
CA ILE A 8 -12.99 -2.65 23.17
C ILE A 8 -13.41 -1.23 22.83
N TYR A 9 -13.56 -0.33 23.82
CA TYR A 9 -14.11 1.01 23.63
C TYR A 9 -13.14 2.13 23.97
N THR A 10 -12.20 1.93 24.90
CA THR A 10 -11.23 2.97 25.24
C THR A 10 -10.26 3.22 24.10
N GLU A 11 -10.25 4.46 23.60
CA GLU A 11 -9.36 4.90 22.53
C GLU A 11 -8.08 5.55 23.07
N PRO A 12 -6.91 5.27 22.47
CA PRO A 12 -5.68 5.98 22.81
C PRO A 12 -5.70 7.41 22.25
N GLU A 13 -5.00 8.33 22.92
CA GLU A 13 -4.81 9.69 22.41
C GLU A 13 -3.80 9.66 21.23
N PRO A 14 -4.19 10.11 20.03
CA PRO A 14 -3.31 10.07 18.86
C PRO A 14 -2.26 11.19 18.91
N ASP A 15 -1.00 10.85 18.62
CA ASP A 15 0.03 11.85 18.31
C ASP A 15 -0.32 12.59 16.99
N PRO A 16 -0.47 13.93 17.00
CA PRO A 16 -0.76 14.70 15.80
C PRO A 16 0.36 14.64 14.76
N HIS A 17 1.61 14.36 15.15
CA HIS A 17 2.76 14.24 14.24
C HIS A 17 2.84 12.84 13.60
N THR A 18 1.85 12.50 12.77
CA THR A 18 1.66 11.13 12.27
C THR A 18 2.82 10.59 11.43
N LEU A 19 3.58 11.45 10.74
CA LEU A 19 4.79 11.05 10.00
C LEU A 19 5.84 10.39 10.89
N SER A 20 5.96 10.80 12.15
CA SER A 20 6.92 10.23 13.12
C SER A 20 6.50 8.86 13.62
N ASN A 21 5.25 8.44 13.34
CA ASN A 21 4.63 7.25 13.90
C ASN A 21 4.35 6.17 12.83
N LEU A 22 4.90 6.32 11.62
CA LEU A 22 4.68 5.39 10.50
C LEU A 22 5.45 4.07 10.61
N GLY A 23 6.38 3.94 11.56
CA GLY A 23 7.23 2.76 11.72
C GLY A 23 7.89 2.35 10.40
N PRO A 24 7.71 1.11 9.92
CA PRO A 24 8.33 0.63 8.69
C PRO A 24 7.82 1.35 7.43
N LEU A 25 6.68 2.05 7.49
CA LEU A 25 6.12 2.78 6.36
C LEU A 25 6.76 4.16 6.15
N THR A 26 7.62 4.62 7.06
CA THR A 26 8.26 5.94 7.00
C THR A 26 8.97 6.18 5.66
N GLY A 27 9.64 5.14 5.14
CA GLY A 27 10.37 5.22 3.87
C GLY A 27 9.49 5.31 2.62
N LEU A 28 8.18 5.05 2.73
CA LEU A 28 7.23 5.14 1.61
C LEU A 28 6.61 6.53 1.48
N ALA A 29 6.62 7.34 2.54
CA ALA A 29 5.99 8.66 2.54
C ALA A 29 6.67 9.60 1.54
N GLY A 30 5.90 10.18 0.61
CA GLY A 30 6.40 11.08 -0.42
C GLY A 30 5.76 10.89 -1.80
N ILE A 31 6.33 11.59 -2.77
CA ILE A 31 5.97 11.53 -4.18
C ILE A 31 7.10 10.85 -4.92
N TRP A 32 6.76 9.91 -5.80
CA TRP A 32 7.70 8.96 -6.39
C TRP A 32 7.48 8.81 -7.89
N THR A 33 8.55 8.45 -8.59
CA THR A 33 8.46 8.01 -9.98
C THR A 33 9.48 6.94 -10.31
N SER A 34 9.21 6.18 -11.37
CA SER A 34 10.15 5.28 -12.01
C SER A 34 9.78 5.06 -13.47
N ALA A 35 10.77 4.82 -14.32
CA ALA A 35 10.61 4.38 -15.71
C ALA A 35 11.20 2.98 -15.95
N THR A 36 11.49 2.23 -14.90
CA THR A 36 12.10 0.89 -14.95
C THR A 36 11.17 -0.20 -14.42
N GLY A 37 9.87 0.05 -14.42
CA GLY A 37 8.87 -0.94 -14.02
C GLY A 37 8.81 -2.08 -15.03
N HIS A 38 8.63 -3.30 -14.54
CA HIS A 38 8.52 -4.50 -15.36
C HIS A 38 7.35 -5.36 -14.91
N ASP A 39 6.44 -5.63 -15.84
CA ASP A 39 5.28 -6.51 -15.71
C ASP A 39 5.49 -7.79 -16.54
N VAL A 40 4.99 -8.93 -16.04
CA VAL A 40 4.77 -10.17 -16.80
C VAL A 40 3.32 -10.60 -16.63
N ALA A 41 2.53 -10.52 -17.71
CA ALA A 41 1.09 -10.75 -17.71
C ALA A 41 0.66 -11.93 -18.61
N PRO A 42 -0.51 -12.55 -18.36
CA PRO A 42 -1.01 -13.61 -19.24
C PRO A 42 -1.59 -13.02 -20.54
N LYS A 43 -1.22 -13.59 -21.69
CA LYS A 43 -1.87 -13.38 -22.98
C LYS A 43 -2.27 -14.71 -23.64
N GLU A 44 -3.00 -14.62 -24.74
CA GLU A 44 -3.45 -15.78 -25.51
C GLU A 44 -2.24 -16.63 -25.98
N ASP A 45 -1.28 -15.99 -26.65
CA ASP A 45 -0.09 -16.60 -27.25
C ASP A 45 1.05 -16.93 -26.27
N GLY A 46 0.94 -16.53 -25.00
CA GLY A 46 1.96 -16.75 -23.97
C GLY A 46 2.11 -15.59 -22.99
N PRO A 47 3.01 -15.69 -22.01
CA PRO A 47 3.34 -14.55 -21.14
C PRO A 47 3.95 -13.42 -21.95
N GLU A 48 3.52 -12.19 -21.69
CA GLU A 48 4.09 -10.98 -22.29
C GLU A 48 4.77 -10.15 -21.20
N ALA A 49 5.96 -9.63 -21.49
CA ALA A 49 6.69 -8.77 -20.60
C ALA A 49 6.63 -7.32 -21.09
N GLU A 50 6.14 -6.42 -20.26
CA GLU A 50 5.96 -5.00 -20.62
C GLU A 50 6.73 -4.10 -19.65
N ALA A 51 7.39 -3.08 -20.18
CA ALA A 51 7.96 -2.02 -19.37
C ALA A 51 6.89 -0.97 -19.06
N PHE A 52 6.97 -0.35 -17.89
CA PHE A 52 6.02 0.69 -17.52
C PHE A 52 6.67 1.86 -16.76
N ILE A 53 6.01 3.01 -16.83
CA ILE A 53 6.35 4.22 -16.09
C ILE A 53 5.33 4.38 -14.97
N GLU A 54 5.81 4.52 -13.75
CA GLU A 54 4.99 4.67 -12.55
C GLU A 54 5.17 6.06 -11.94
N HIS A 55 4.05 6.65 -11.54
CA HIS A 55 4.01 7.79 -10.64
C HIS A 55 3.15 7.42 -9.43
N ALA A 56 3.66 7.67 -8.24
CA ALA A 56 2.98 7.30 -7.01
C ALA A 56 3.09 8.40 -5.96
N GLU A 57 2.01 8.63 -5.22
CA GLU A 57 1.95 9.63 -4.15
C GLU A 57 1.42 8.96 -2.89
N PHE A 58 2.17 9.08 -1.79
CA PHE A 58 1.86 8.50 -0.47
C PHE A 58 1.86 9.61 0.58
N GLN A 59 0.68 9.96 1.07
CA GLN A 59 0.49 11.08 2.00
C GLN A 59 0.00 10.58 3.36
N PRO A 60 0.51 11.12 4.48
CA PRO A 60 0.06 10.73 5.80
C PRO A 60 -1.43 11.01 5.98
N ILE A 61 -2.12 10.09 6.65
CA ILE A 61 -3.48 10.29 7.15
C ILE A 61 -3.45 10.78 8.59
N ASP A 62 -4.59 11.26 9.08
CA ASP A 62 -4.81 11.37 10.52
C ASP A 62 -4.82 9.97 11.15
N ALA A 63 -4.32 9.85 12.36
CA ALA A 63 -4.35 8.57 13.08
C ALA A 63 -5.79 8.06 13.20
N GLN A 64 -5.98 6.76 13.02
CA GLN A 64 -7.29 6.13 13.04
C GLN A 64 -7.40 5.26 14.30
N THR A 65 -8.27 5.66 15.23
CA THR A 65 -8.60 4.89 16.42
C THR A 65 -9.84 4.03 16.17
N ASN A 66 -9.87 2.83 16.77
CA ASN A 66 -11.07 2.01 16.86
C ASN A 66 -11.01 1.19 18.15
N GLY A 67 -11.60 1.74 19.22
CA GLY A 67 -11.33 1.25 20.56
C GLY A 67 -9.82 1.29 20.85
N PRO A 68 -9.23 0.23 21.43
CA PRO A 68 -7.83 0.24 21.85
C PRO A 68 -6.83 0.19 20.68
N GLN A 69 -7.30 -0.01 19.45
CA GLN A 69 -6.47 -0.03 18.25
C GLN A 69 -6.21 1.39 17.76
N ILE A 70 -4.98 1.63 17.30
CA ILE A 70 -4.58 2.84 16.60
C ILE A 70 -3.73 2.50 15.38
N PHE A 71 -4.11 3.06 14.23
CA PHE A 71 -3.32 3.02 13.01
C PHE A 71 -2.72 4.39 12.71
N TYR A 72 -1.45 4.37 12.34
CA TYR A 72 -0.82 5.43 11.56
C TYR A 72 -0.65 4.93 10.13
N GLY A 73 -0.71 5.80 9.14
CA GLY A 73 -0.69 5.32 7.75
C GLY A 73 -0.55 6.38 6.68
N LEU A 74 -0.57 5.88 5.46
CA LEU A 74 -0.46 6.65 4.22
C LEU A 74 -1.67 6.35 3.34
N ARG A 75 -2.38 7.38 2.88
CA ARG A 75 -3.25 7.24 1.71
C ARG A 75 -2.36 7.30 0.48
N TYR A 76 -2.69 6.55 -0.56
CA TYR A 76 -1.88 6.58 -1.77
C TYR A 76 -2.68 6.50 -3.07
N HIS A 77 -2.05 7.01 -4.12
CA HIS A 77 -2.48 6.86 -5.51
C HIS A 77 -1.26 6.44 -6.34
N VAL A 78 -1.44 5.39 -7.14
CA VAL A 78 -0.49 4.91 -8.13
C VAL A 78 -1.13 5.05 -9.49
N ARG A 79 -0.39 5.64 -10.43
CA ARG A 79 -0.76 5.71 -11.84
C ARG A 79 0.40 5.16 -12.66
N ILE A 80 0.09 4.21 -13.54
CA ILE A 80 1.05 3.57 -14.43
C ILE A 80 0.63 3.82 -15.88
N VAL A 81 1.60 4.13 -16.73
CA VAL A 81 1.43 4.26 -18.19
C VAL A 81 2.49 3.42 -18.91
N LYS A 82 2.20 3.03 -20.15
CA LYS A 82 3.23 2.42 -21.02
C LYS A 82 4.15 3.50 -21.59
N PRO A 83 5.41 3.17 -21.92
CA PRO A 83 6.30 4.09 -22.61
C PRO A 83 5.67 4.62 -23.90
N ASN A 84 5.72 5.95 -24.09
CA ASN A 84 5.14 6.66 -25.24
C ASN A 84 3.60 6.65 -25.32
N GLU A 85 2.90 6.17 -24.30
CA GLU A 85 1.44 6.22 -24.22
C GLU A 85 0.99 7.23 -23.15
N VAL A 86 -0.20 7.79 -23.35
CA VAL A 86 -0.85 8.72 -22.41
C VAL A 86 -1.97 8.07 -21.61
N GLU A 87 -2.48 6.95 -22.09
CA GLU A 87 -3.53 6.17 -21.45
C GLU A 87 -2.99 5.52 -20.17
N SER A 88 -3.79 5.56 -19.09
CA SER A 88 -3.45 4.86 -17.86
C SER A 88 -3.55 3.35 -18.09
N PHE A 89 -2.41 2.66 -17.98
CA PHE A 89 -2.32 1.21 -18.04
C PHE A 89 -2.82 0.56 -16.74
N HIS A 90 -2.51 1.19 -15.60
CA HIS A 90 -3.01 0.83 -14.28
C HIS A 90 -3.26 2.08 -13.44
N ASP A 91 -4.29 2.02 -12.61
CA ASP A 91 -4.63 3.05 -11.64
C ASP A 91 -5.06 2.35 -10.36
N GLN A 92 -4.53 2.80 -9.22
CA GLN A 92 -4.73 2.13 -7.95
C GLN A 92 -4.74 3.13 -6.81
N VAL A 93 -5.68 2.97 -5.89
CA VAL A 93 -5.80 3.81 -4.68
C VAL A 93 -6.01 2.95 -3.44
N GLY A 94 -5.65 3.47 -2.27
CA GLY A 94 -5.94 2.82 -1.00
C GLY A 94 -5.13 3.39 0.15
N TYR A 95 -4.84 2.54 1.12
CA TYR A 95 -4.10 2.89 2.33
C TYR A 95 -3.01 1.87 2.65
N TRP A 96 -1.88 2.36 3.14
CA TRP A 96 -0.90 1.60 3.91
C TRP A 96 -1.07 1.96 5.38
N LEU A 97 -1.27 0.97 6.25
CA LEU A 97 -1.55 1.15 7.67
C LEU A 97 -0.55 0.37 8.51
N TRP A 98 -0.17 0.97 9.64
CA TRP A 98 0.77 0.43 10.61
C TRP A 98 0.16 0.50 12.01
N GLU A 99 0.11 -0.64 12.70
CA GLU A 99 -0.26 -0.75 14.10
C GLU A 99 0.96 -1.14 14.93
N ALA A 100 1.52 -0.17 15.66
CA ALA A 100 2.73 -0.37 16.45
C ALA A 100 2.58 -1.43 17.55
N ALA A 101 1.38 -1.56 18.13
CA ALA A 101 1.13 -2.48 19.24
C ALA A 101 1.25 -3.95 18.85
N THR A 102 0.90 -4.30 17.60
CA THR A 102 0.89 -5.69 17.11
C THR A 102 1.98 -5.95 16.08
N GLY A 103 2.58 -4.89 15.52
CA GLY A 103 3.49 -5.00 14.39
C GLY A 103 2.77 -5.28 13.07
N THR A 104 1.46 -5.07 12.98
CA THR A 104 0.66 -5.33 11.78
C THR A 104 0.86 -4.23 10.74
N VAL A 105 1.14 -4.65 9.51
CA VAL A 105 1.13 -3.80 8.32
C VAL A 105 -0.04 -4.23 7.43
N ILE A 106 -0.82 -3.28 6.94
CA ILE A 106 -1.95 -3.53 6.04
C ILE A 106 -1.79 -2.67 4.79
N GLN A 107 -1.96 -3.28 3.63
CA GLN A 107 -2.18 -2.56 2.37
C GLN A 107 -3.61 -2.83 1.92
N THR A 108 -4.40 -1.77 1.79
CA THR A 108 -5.66 -1.82 1.03
C THR A 108 -5.41 -1.25 -0.35
N LEU A 109 -6.06 -1.85 -1.35
CA LEU A 109 -6.03 -1.33 -2.71
C LEU A 109 -7.35 -1.59 -3.40
N THR A 110 -7.73 -0.65 -4.26
CA THR A 110 -8.79 -0.81 -5.24
C THR A 110 -8.31 -0.33 -6.60
N ILE A 111 -8.81 -0.96 -7.64
CA ILE A 111 -8.47 -0.63 -9.04
C ILE A 111 -9.77 -0.38 -9.83
N PRO A 112 -9.75 0.48 -10.87
CA PRO A 112 -10.95 0.84 -11.63
C PRO A 112 -11.48 -0.28 -12.53
N ARG A 113 -10.95 -1.50 -12.38
CA ARG A 113 -11.53 -2.74 -12.93
C ARG A 113 -12.52 -3.37 -11.97
N GLY A 114 -12.90 -2.72 -10.86
CA GLY A 114 -13.86 -3.27 -9.90
C GLY A 114 -13.28 -4.45 -9.11
N GLN A 115 -12.05 -4.30 -8.61
CA GLN A 115 -11.40 -5.26 -7.71
C GLN A 115 -10.87 -4.52 -6.48
N ALA A 116 -10.99 -5.17 -5.32
CA ALA A 116 -10.51 -4.69 -4.03
C ALA A 116 -9.71 -5.80 -3.33
N VAL A 117 -8.60 -5.41 -2.70
CA VAL A 117 -7.69 -6.32 -2.00
C VAL A 117 -7.28 -5.68 -0.67
N MET A 118 -7.22 -6.50 0.38
CA MET A 118 -6.61 -6.15 1.66
C MET A 118 -5.50 -7.16 1.95
N ALA A 119 -4.24 -6.75 1.79
CA ALA A 119 -3.08 -7.56 2.11
C ALA A 119 -2.57 -7.22 3.52
N MET A 120 -2.15 -8.24 4.26
CA MET A 120 -1.66 -8.07 5.64
C MET A 120 -0.33 -8.78 5.83
N GLY A 121 0.49 -8.28 6.74
CA GLY A 121 1.74 -8.88 7.16
C GLY A 121 2.24 -8.26 8.46
N HIS A 122 3.45 -8.62 8.87
CA HIS A 122 4.05 -8.10 10.09
C HIS A 122 5.46 -7.58 9.82
N ALA A 123 5.86 -6.57 10.59
CA ALA A 123 7.19 -5.97 10.50
C ALA A 123 7.63 -5.44 11.89
N ALA A 124 8.94 -5.28 12.08
CA ALA A 124 9.46 -4.50 13.21
C ALA A 124 9.30 -2.99 12.93
N PRO A 125 9.25 -2.12 13.97
CA PRO A 125 9.11 -0.67 13.79
C PRO A 125 10.18 -0.03 12.90
N ASP A 126 11.38 -0.60 12.87
CA ASP A 126 12.54 -0.13 12.10
C ASP A 126 12.85 -0.99 10.87
N ALA A 127 11.96 -1.93 10.51
CA ALA A 127 12.17 -2.84 9.40
C ALA A 127 12.30 -2.11 8.06
N LYS A 128 13.33 -2.47 7.31
CA LYS A 128 13.57 -2.00 5.93
C LYS A 128 13.00 -2.94 4.87
N SER A 129 12.48 -4.09 5.26
CA SER A 129 11.77 -4.99 4.36
C SER A 129 10.63 -5.70 5.08
N PHE A 130 9.56 -5.94 4.35
CA PHE A 130 8.38 -6.64 4.84
C PHE A 130 7.61 -7.24 3.67
N LYS A 131 6.73 -8.20 3.99
CA LYS A 131 5.87 -8.89 3.02
C LYS A 131 4.44 -8.87 3.49
N LEU A 132 3.51 -8.65 2.57
CA LEU A 132 2.08 -8.75 2.83
C LEU A 132 1.45 -9.79 1.90
N GLU A 133 0.39 -10.44 2.38
CA GLU A 133 -0.41 -11.36 1.58
C GLU A 133 -1.91 -11.06 1.71
N ALA A 134 -2.63 -11.24 0.61
CA ALA A 134 -4.08 -11.36 0.59
C ALA A 134 -4.47 -12.71 -0.01
N VAL A 135 -5.47 -13.36 0.59
CA VAL A 135 -5.92 -14.70 0.21
C VAL A 135 -7.41 -14.65 -0.10
N ARG A 136 -7.78 -15.18 -1.26
CA ARG A 136 -9.19 -15.26 -1.67
C ARG A 136 -9.99 -16.11 -0.68
N GLY A 137 -11.17 -15.62 -0.28
CA GLY A 137 -12.10 -16.33 0.60
C GLY A 137 -11.75 -16.27 2.08
N ALA A 138 -10.64 -15.64 2.46
CA ALA A 138 -10.30 -15.41 3.85
C ALA A 138 -11.24 -14.35 4.47
N ALA A 139 -11.59 -14.54 5.75
CA ALA A 139 -12.44 -13.62 6.50
C ALA A 139 -11.70 -12.31 6.87
N THR A 140 -10.38 -12.39 6.96
CA THR A 140 -9.44 -11.27 7.04
C THR A 140 -8.57 -11.29 5.78
N ASN A 141 -7.77 -10.26 5.53
CA ASN A 141 -6.83 -10.19 4.39
C ASN A 141 -7.37 -10.74 3.03
N GLY A 142 -8.56 -10.29 2.62
CA GLY A 142 -9.32 -10.88 1.51
C GLY A 142 -9.20 -10.17 0.16
N ILE A 143 -9.84 -10.77 -0.85
CA ILE A 143 -9.89 -10.31 -2.25
C ILE A 143 -11.34 -10.37 -2.76
N LEU A 144 -11.82 -9.30 -3.37
CA LEU A 144 -13.13 -9.20 -4.01
C LEU A 144 -13.00 -8.68 -5.43
N SER A 145 -13.75 -9.26 -6.37
CA SER A 145 -13.66 -8.95 -7.80
C SER A 145 -15.04 -8.82 -8.44
N ASN A 146 -15.12 -8.07 -9.53
CA ASN A 146 -16.33 -8.01 -10.36
C ASN A 146 -16.64 -9.39 -11.00
N PRO A 147 -17.89 -9.61 -11.49
CA PRO A 147 -18.31 -10.90 -12.04
C PRO A 147 -17.50 -11.43 -13.22
N PHE A 148 -16.99 -10.56 -14.10
CA PHE A 148 -16.19 -10.98 -15.25
C PHE A 148 -14.79 -11.43 -14.83
N LEU A 149 -14.13 -10.67 -13.94
CA LEU A 149 -12.86 -11.10 -13.36
C LEU A 149 -13.04 -12.40 -12.58
N GLU A 150 -14.16 -12.57 -11.89
CA GLU A 150 -14.49 -13.83 -11.22
C GLU A 150 -14.57 -15.01 -12.17
N HIS A 151 -15.15 -14.79 -13.34
CA HIS A 151 -15.35 -15.82 -14.35
C HIS A 151 -14.06 -16.15 -15.11
N ALA A 152 -13.28 -15.13 -15.52
CA ALA A 152 -12.24 -15.26 -16.53
C ALA A 152 -10.80 -15.08 -16.02
N PHE A 153 -10.60 -14.27 -14.97
CA PHE A 153 -9.29 -13.87 -14.45
C PHE A 153 -9.30 -13.87 -12.92
N LYS A 154 -9.62 -15.02 -12.33
CA LYS A 154 -9.93 -15.10 -10.91
C LYS A 154 -8.66 -14.95 -10.08
N THR A 155 -8.56 -13.87 -9.32
CA THR A 155 -7.44 -13.67 -8.39
C THR A 155 -7.59 -14.58 -7.18
N LEU A 156 -6.62 -15.48 -6.99
CA LEU A 156 -6.56 -16.44 -5.89
C LEU A 156 -5.76 -15.92 -4.70
N ARG A 157 -4.66 -15.22 -4.99
CA ARG A 157 -3.70 -14.72 -4.00
C ARG A 157 -3.00 -13.48 -4.55
N TYR A 158 -2.66 -12.57 -3.66
CA TYR A 158 -1.81 -11.43 -3.94
C TYR A 158 -0.71 -11.37 -2.88
N ASP A 159 0.54 -11.27 -3.31
CA ASP A 159 1.71 -11.09 -2.45
C ASP A 159 2.45 -9.82 -2.88
N ILE A 160 2.96 -9.07 -1.91
CA ILE A 160 3.89 -7.95 -2.16
C ILE A 160 5.05 -8.04 -1.17
N ALA A 161 6.27 -7.93 -1.69
CA ALA A 161 7.48 -7.74 -0.91
C ALA A 161 8.00 -6.32 -1.14
N VAL A 162 8.29 -5.59 -0.06
CA VAL A 162 8.80 -4.22 -0.11
C VAL A 162 10.20 -4.19 0.48
N THR A 163 11.09 -3.39 -0.12
CA THR A 163 12.43 -3.08 0.41
C THR A 163 12.67 -1.58 0.34
N ILE A 164 13.01 -0.96 1.47
CA ILE A 164 13.32 0.47 1.59
C ILE A 164 14.84 0.63 1.59
N HIS A 165 15.35 1.50 0.71
CA HIS A 165 16.77 1.77 0.55
C HIS A 165 17.18 3.07 1.23
N ASP A 166 18.47 3.24 1.49
CA ASP A 166 19.00 4.44 2.16
C ASP A 166 19.17 5.65 1.22
N ASN A 167 19.00 5.47 -0.10
CA ASN A 167 19.22 6.47 -1.13
C ASN A 167 17.93 7.12 -1.64
N ALA A 168 16.95 7.33 -0.75
CA ALA A 168 15.63 7.88 -1.10
C ALA A 168 14.95 7.12 -2.27
N SER A 169 15.03 5.79 -2.20
CA SER A 169 14.33 4.88 -3.10
C SER A 169 13.75 3.70 -2.34
N TRP A 170 12.77 3.02 -2.93
CA TRP A 170 12.28 1.74 -2.43
C TRP A 170 11.86 0.86 -3.60
N SER A 171 11.90 -0.45 -3.40
CA SER A 171 11.53 -1.43 -4.40
C SER A 171 10.36 -2.27 -3.93
N TYR A 172 9.60 -2.79 -4.90
CA TYR A 172 8.65 -3.85 -4.65
C TYR A 172 8.77 -4.97 -5.67
N GLU A 173 8.34 -6.16 -5.22
CA GLU A 173 8.00 -7.29 -6.07
C GLU A 173 6.61 -7.77 -5.69
N GLN A 174 5.72 -7.86 -6.69
CA GLN A 174 4.35 -8.31 -6.53
C GLN A 174 4.13 -9.62 -7.28
N VAL A 175 3.30 -10.48 -6.72
CA VAL A 175 2.78 -11.67 -7.41
C VAL A 175 1.28 -11.72 -7.23
N THR A 176 0.56 -11.69 -8.35
CA THR A 176 -0.88 -11.96 -8.39
C THR A 176 -1.08 -13.34 -9.00
N LEU A 177 -1.57 -14.29 -8.20
CA LEU A 177 -1.89 -15.63 -8.66
C LEU A 177 -3.29 -15.64 -9.28
N LEU A 178 -3.37 -15.90 -10.58
CA LEU A 178 -4.60 -15.85 -11.36
C LEU A 178 -5.00 -17.25 -11.84
N ASP A 179 -6.22 -17.66 -11.54
CA ASP A 179 -6.90 -18.76 -12.22
C ASP A 179 -7.54 -18.18 -13.50
N VAL A 180 -6.86 -18.40 -14.63
CA VAL A 180 -7.25 -17.87 -15.95
C VAL A 180 -8.06 -18.91 -16.69
N LEU A 181 -9.25 -18.53 -17.12
CA LEU A 181 -10.17 -19.43 -17.82
C LEU A 181 -9.50 -20.06 -19.05
N GLY A 182 -9.54 -21.39 -19.13
CA GLY A 182 -8.96 -22.16 -20.22
C GLY A 182 -7.46 -22.46 -20.08
N LYS A 183 -6.76 -21.96 -19.05
CA LYS A 183 -5.39 -22.36 -18.74
C LYS A 183 -5.39 -23.52 -17.73
N PRO A 184 -4.51 -24.52 -17.89
CA PRO A 184 -4.52 -25.72 -17.05
C PRO A 184 -3.97 -25.49 -15.63
N GLU A 185 -3.14 -24.46 -15.45
CA GLU A 185 -2.50 -24.13 -14.17
C GLU A 185 -2.66 -22.64 -13.87
N PRO A 186 -2.72 -22.25 -12.59
CA PRO A 186 -2.72 -20.85 -12.19
C PRO A 186 -1.51 -20.08 -12.74
N PHE A 187 -1.76 -18.91 -13.29
CA PHE A 187 -0.75 -18.02 -13.83
C PHE A 187 -0.18 -17.12 -12.73
N ARG A 188 1.14 -16.93 -12.74
CA ARG A 188 1.85 -16.00 -11.84
C ARG A 188 2.09 -14.69 -12.58
N HIS A 189 1.19 -13.74 -12.40
CA HIS A 189 1.40 -12.37 -12.87
C HIS A 189 2.35 -11.67 -11.90
N THR A 190 3.41 -11.07 -12.41
CA THR A 190 4.47 -10.49 -11.57
C THR A 190 4.82 -9.08 -11.99
N ASP A 191 4.89 -8.18 -11.02
CA ASP A 191 5.32 -6.80 -11.21
C ASP A 191 6.52 -6.52 -10.33
N ARG A 192 7.49 -5.76 -10.83
CA ARG A 192 8.60 -5.25 -10.02
C ARG A 192 8.97 -3.84 -10.42
N ASN A 193 9.31 -3.02 -9.44
CA ASN A 193 9.79 -1.68 -9.67
C ASN A 193 10.74 -1.19 -8.57
N THR A 194 11.53 -0.17 -8.88
CA THR A 194 12.27 0.65 -7.91
C THR A 194 11.89 2.10 -8.12
N LEU A 195 11.28 2.70 -7.11
CA LEU A 195 10.74 4.05 -7.14
C LEU A 195 11.74 5.03 -6.52
N HIS A 196 11.90 6.19 -7.15
CA HIS A 196 12.77 7.26 -6.71
C HIS A 196 11.96 8.48 -6.26
N LYS A 197 12.32 9.06 -5.11
CA LYS A 197 11.59 10.19 -4.55
C LYS A 197 11.79 11.44 -5.40
N ILE A 198 10.69 12.15 -5.67
CA ILE A 198 10.65 13.44 -6.37
C ILE A 198 9.96 14.54 -5.56
N GLY A 199 9.37 14.20 -4.41
CA GLY A 199 8.77 15.16 -3.49
C GLY A 199 8.56 14.59 -2.09
N GLU A 200 8.60 15.45 -1.08
CA GLU A 200 8.33 15.08 0.31
C GLU A 200 6.82 14.98 0.60
N PRO A 201 6.41 14.17 1.58
CA PRO A 201 5.02 14.14 2.02
C PRO A 201 4.64 15.48 2.66
N THR A 202 3.37 15.83 2.55
CA THR A 202 2.80 16.98 3.26
C THR A 202 2.31 16.52 4.64
N PRO A 203 2.61 17.24 5.74
CA PRO A 203 2.03 16.93 7.04
C PRO A 203 0.49 16.91 6.96
N ASN A 204 -0.12 15.94 7.63
CA ASN A 204 -1.58 15.82 7.71
C ASN A 204 -2.20 17.05 8.42
N PRO A 205 -3.52 17.30 8.23
CA PRO A 205 -4.16 18.50 8.75
C PRO A 205 -3.97 18.71 10.25
N THR A 206 -4.04 17.65 11.06
CA THR A 206 -3.85 17.72 12.52
C THR A 206 -2.41 18.10 12.91
N ALA A 207 -1.38 17.55 12.25
CA ALA A 207 0.01 18.00 12.43
C ALA A 207 0.18 19.48 12.10
N ARG A 208 -0.40 19.95 10.99
CA ARG A 208 -0.30 21.37 10.59
C ARG A 208 -0.96 22.28 11.61
N ALA A 209 -2.10 21.88 12.16
CA ALA A 209 -2.78 22.63 13.21
C ALA A 209 -1.93 22.72 14.49
N ALA A 210 -1.32 21.60 14.92
CA ALA A 210 -0.42 21.57 16.08
C ALA A 210 0.81 22.47 15.87
N LEU A 211 1.43 22.42 14.69
CA LEU A 211 2.55 23.29 14.33
C LEU A 211 2.17 24.77 14.37
N ALA A 212 0.99 25.14 13.85
CA ALA A 212 0.51 26.51 13.88
C ALA A 212 0.29 27.03 15.31
N GLN A 213 -0.21 26.20 16.21
CA GLN A 213 -0.40 26.55 17.62
C GLN A 213 0.94 26.79 18.34
N LEU A 214 1.95 25.96 18.07
CA LEU A 214 3.30 26.14 18.62
C LEU A 214 3.93 27.45 18.17
N VAL A 215 3.79 27.79 16.88
CA VAL A 215 4.26 29.07 16.33
C VAL A 215 3.55 30.23 17.03
N ALA A 216 2.22 30.19 17.12
CA ALA A 216 1.45 31.25 17.79
C ALA A 216 1.87 31.46 19.25
N ALA A 217 2.06 30.38 20.01
CA ALA A 217 2.52 30.44 21.39
C ALA A 217 3.91 31.07 21.51
N SER A 218 4.84 30.71 20.62
CA SER A 218 6.21 31.26 20.60
C SER A 218 6.28 32.75 20.24
N THR A 219 5.31 33.26 19.48
CA THR A 219 5.23 34.69 19.11
C THR A 219 4.51 35.54 20.15
N SER A 220 3.84 34.91 21.13
CA SER A 220 3.12 35.59 22.21
C SER A 220 3.91 35.67 23.53
N ALA A 221 5.07 35.02 23.59
CA ALA A 221 6.02 35.04 24.71
C ALA A 221 7.15 36.04 24.44
#